data_AF-A0A432ZF20-F1
#
_entry.id   AF-A0A432ZF20-F1
#
_cell.length_a   1.000
_cell.length_b   1.000
_cell.length_c   1.000
_cell.angle_alpha   90.00
_cell.angle_beta   90.00
_cell.angle_gamma   90.00
#
_symmetry.space_group_name_H-M   'P 1'
#
loop_
_entity.id
_entity.type
_entity.pdbx_description
1 polymer ?
#
loop_
_entity_poly.entity_id
_entity_poly.type
_entity_poly.pdbx_seq_one_letter_code
_entity_poly.pdbx_strand_id
1 'polypeptide(L)' 'MKIVYRANNSLEANIVAGMLRANGIEAATSGDFLQGGVGELAAQGFAQVLVADVDFDQAKQLVKEYDDSSE' A
#
# COMPACT_ATOMS: atom_id res chain seq x y z
N MET A 1 -13.43 0.79 2.12
CA MET A 1 -12.02 0.45 1.89
C MET A 1 -11.33 0.28 3.24
N LYS A 2 -10.49 -0.74 3.40
CA LYS A 2 -9.74 -1.05 4.62
C LYS A 2 -8.24 -1.05 4.36
N ILE A 3 -7.44 -0.63 5.35
CA ILE A 3 -5.97 -0.61 5.25
C ILE A 3 -5.44 -2.03 5.47
N VAL A 4 -4.83 -2.62 4.44
CA VAL A 4 -4.25 -3.97 4.51
C VAL A 4 -2.76 -3.94 4.86
N TYR A 5 -2.04 -2.89 4.46
CA TYR A 5 -0.61 -2.76 4.70
C TYR A 5 -0.21 -1.32 4.97
N ARG A 6 0.80 -1.13 5.82
CA ARG A 6 1.41 0.17 6.12
C ARG A 6 2.87 0.10 5.70
N ALA A 7 3.16 0.72 4.56
CA ALA A 7 4.49 0.78 4.02
C ALA A 7 5.31 1.90 4.66
N ASN A 8 6.63 1.68 4.68
CA ASN A 8 7.61 2.64 5.17
C ASN A 8 7.78 3.85 4.23
N ASN A 9 7.53 3.64 2.93
CA ASN A 9 7.66 4.69 1.90
C ASN A 9 6.71 4.43 0.71
N SER A 10 6.57 5.43 -0.16
CA SER A 10 5.69 5.37 -1.32
C SER A 10 6.10 4.29 -2.34
N LEU A 11 7.38 3.92 -2.42
CA LEU A 11 7.84 2.87 -3.33
C LEU A 11 7.32 1.50 -2.87
N GLU A 12 7.50 1.16 -1.60
CA GLU A 12 7.04 -0.09 -0.99
C GLU A 12 5.50 -0.22 -1.06
N ALA A 13 4.76 0.86 -0.80
CA ALA A 13 3.30 0.85 -0.99
C ALA A 13 2.90 0.52 -2.43
N ASN A 14 3.60 1.07 -3.42
CA ASN A 14 3.33 0.79 -4.83
C ASN A 14 3.71 -0.65 -5.22
N ILE A 15 4.79 -1.21 -4.65
CA ILE A 15 5.17 -2.62 -4.86
C ILE A 15 4.06 -3.53 -4.34
N VAL A 16 3.64 -3.36 -3.08
CA VAL A 16 2.59 -4.18 -2.46
C VAL A 16 1.25 -4.02 -3.19
N ALA A 17 0.87 -2.79 -3.55
CA ALA A 17 -0.35 -2.55 -4.32
C ALA A 17 -0.29 -3.18 -5.72
N GLY A 18 0.87 -3.16 -6.38
CA GLY A 18 1.09 -3.84 -7.67
C GLY A 18 0.95 -5.35 -7.56
N MET A 19 1.54 -5.95 -6.52
CA MET A 19 1.42 -7.37 -6.21
C MET A 19 -0.04 -7.79 -5.98
N LEU A 20 -0.79 -7.01 -5.19
CA LEU A 20 -2.22 -7.27 -4.96
C LEU A 20 -3.02 -7.20 -6.26
N ARG A 21 -2.79 -6.18 -7.09
CA ARG A 21 -3.45 -6.05 -8.41
C ARG A 21 -3.12 -7.20 -9.35
N ALA A 22 -1.89 -7.71 -9.33
CA ALA A 22 -1.50 -8.88 -10.13
C ALA A 22 -2.26 -10.16 -9.70
N ASN A 23 -2.72 -10.23 -8.46
CA ASN A 23 -3.56 -11.31 -7.94
C ASN A 23 -5.07 -11.04 -8.11
N GLY A 24 -5.44 -10.01 -8.87
CA GLY A 24 -6.84 -9.64 -9.12
C GLY A 24 -7.50 -8.82 -8.01
N ILE A 25 -6.74 -8.34 -7.03
CA ILE A 25 -7.26 -7.54 -5.92
C ILE A 25 -7.06 -6.05 -6.22
N GLU A 26 -8.15 -5.29 -6.23
CA GLU A 26 -8.08 -3.83 -6.38
C GLU A 26 -7.48 -3.19 -5.11
N ALA A 27 -6.22 -2.75 -5.23
CA ALA A 27 -5.51 -2.02 -4.19
C ALA A 27 -5.33 -0.54 -4.58
N ALA A 28 -5.40 0.35 -3.61
CA ALA A 28 -5.14 1.78 -3.72
C ALA A 28 -4.07 2.19 -2.71
N THR A 29 -3.11 3.01 -3.12
CA THR A 29 -2.10 3.58 -2.21
C THR A 29 -2.54 4.96 -1.76
N SER A 30 -2.46 5.24 -0.46
CA SER A 30 -2.63 6.57 0.13
C SER A 30 -1.32 6.96 0.78
N GLY A 31 -0.66 7.97 0.21
CA GLY A 31 0.69 8.36 0.62
C GLY A 31 1.28 9.48 -0.22
N ASP A 32 0.64 9.85 -1.33
CA ASP A 32 1.06 10.99 -2.12
C ASP A 32 -0.17 11.74 -2.64
N PHE A 33 -0.52 12.81 -1.93
CA PHE A 33 -1.41 13.84 -2.44
C PHE A 33 -0.80 15.20 -2.16
N LEU A 34 0.45 15.45 -2.57
CA LEU A 34 1.00 16.82 -2.67
C LEU A 34 2.10 16.97 -3.75
N GLN A 35 2.10 16.20 -4.84
CA GLN A 35 2.87 16.59 -6.02
C GLN A 35 2.14 17.70 -6.80
N GLY A 36 2.26 18.95 -6.32
CA GLY A 36 1.64 20.10 -6.99
C GLY A 36 2.07 21.50 -6.55
N GLY A 37 2.97 21.65 -5.56
CA GLY A 37 3.42 22.97 -5.13
C GLY A 37 4.80 22.92 -4.52
N VAL A 38 5.67 23.86 -4.92
CA VAL A 38 6.99 24.13 -4.35
C VAL A 38 6.94 24.03 -2.82
N GLY A 39 7.60 23.01 -2.26
CA GLY A 39 7.53 22.67 -0.84
C GLY A 39 7.84 21.19 -0.59
N GLU A 40 9.00 20.73 -1.06
CA GLU A 40 9.63 19.52 -0.53
C GLU A 40 9.74 19.69 0.99
N LEU A 41 8.92 18.98 1.78
CA LEU A 41 9.03 18.70 3.23
C LEU A 41 7.62 18.50 3.85
N ALA A 42 6.87 17.43 3.53
CA ALA A 42 5.71 17.06 4.36
C ALA A 42 5.15 15.63 4.23
N ALA A 43 5.75 14.70 3.49
CA ALA A 43 5.24 13.32 3.42
C ALA A 43 6.16 12.31 4.12
N GLN A 44 6.64 12.62 5.33
CA GLN A 44 7.19 11.60 6.24
C GLN A 44 6.06 10.79 6.92
N GLY A 45 5.00 10.49 6.18
CA GLY A 45 3.80 9.85 6.70
C GLY A 45 3.53 8.58 5.92
N PHE A 46 3.96 7.45 6.49
CA PHE A 46 3.60 6.07 6.16
C PHE A 46 2.61 5.92 5.00
N ALA A 47 3.11 5.48 3.84
CA ALA A 47 2.23 5.17 2.72
C ALA A 47 1.38 3.93 3.08
N GLN A 48 0.09 3.99 2.84
CA GLN A 48 -0.86 2.94 3.23
C GLN A 48 -1.46 2.30 1.99
N VAL A 49 -1.65 0.98 2.03
CA VAL A 49 -2.34 0.24 0.98
C VAL A 49 -3.74 -0.09 1.48
N LEU A 50 -4.74 0.34 0.72
CA LEU A 50 -6.15 0.12 0.98
C LEU A 50 -6.74 -0.83 -0.05
N VAL A 51 -7.66 -1.68 0.39
CA VAL A 51 -8.40 -2.63 -0.45
C VAL A 51 -9.89 -2.56 -0.13
N ALA A 52 -10.73 -3.16 -0.97
CA ALA A 52 -12.14 -3.33 -0.66
C ALA A 52 -12.33 -4.24 0.57
N ASP A 53 -13.48 -4.12 1.25
CA ASP A 53 -13.77 -4.94 2.43
C ASP A 53 -13.82 -6.43 2.09
N VAL A 54 -14.35 -6.73 0.91
CA VAL A 54 -14.52 -8.08 0.38
C VAL A 54 -13.19 -8.77 0.08
N ASP A 55 -12.19 -8.00 -0.35
CA ASP A 55 -10.85 -8.51 -0.68
C ASP A 55 -9.87 -8.43 0.48
N PHE A 56 -10.29 -7.87 1.62
CA PHE A 56 -9.42 -7.61 2.76
C PHE A 56 -8.75 -8.88 3.30
N ASP A 57 -9.50 -9.98 3.38
CA ASP A 57 -8.98 -11.25 3.92
C ASP A 57 -7.92 -11.85 3.00
N GLN A 58 -8.19 -11.90 1.69
CA GLN A 58 -7.23 -12.38 0.69
C GLN A 58 -5.99 -11.48 0.60
N ALA A 59 -6.20 -10.16 0.59
CA ALA A 59 -5.10 -9.21 0.53
C ALA A 59 -4.19 -9.32 1.77
N LYS A 60 -4.78 -9.53 2.95
CA LYS A 60 -4.03 -9.68 4.19
C LYS A 60 -3.15 -10.93 4.19
N GLN A 61 -3.61 -12.03 3.61
CA GLN A 61 -2.80 -13.24 3.47
C GLN A 61 -1.57 -12.99 2.59
N LEU A 62 -1.76 -12.41 1.39
CA LEU A 62 -0.68 -12.11 0.45
C LEU A 62 0.35 -11.13 1.04
N VAL A 63 -0.13 -10.10 1.73
CA VAL A 63 0.72 -9.12 2.40
C VAL A 63 1.54 -9.77 3.51
N LYS A 64 0.93 -10.69 4.28
CA LYS A 64 1.64 -11.43 5.32
C LYS A 64 2.76 -12.29 4.73
N GLU A 65 2.50 -12.98 3.62
CA GLU A 65 3.53 -13.78 2.91
C GLU A 65 4.69 -12.91 2.39
N TYR A 66 4.39 -11.70 1.92
CA TYR A 66 5.40 -10.72 1.50
C TYR A 66 6.27 -10.24 2.68
N ASP A 67 5.65 -9.98 3.84
CA ASP A 67 6.34 -9.55 5.07
C ASP A 67 7.23 -10.67 5.63
N ASP A 68 6.71 -11.89 5.75
CA ASP A 68 7.44 -13.10 6.19
C ASP A 68 8.63 -13.44 5.26
N SER A 69 8.55 -13.13 3.95
CA SER A 69 9.65 -13.40 3.00
C SER A 69 10.77 -12.37 3.04
N SER A 70 10.58 -11.25 3.74
CA SER A 70 11.55 -10.15 3.83
C SER A 70 12.48 -10.26 5.04
N GLU A 71 12.61 -11.47 5.62
CA GLU A 71 13.36 -11.78 6.85
C GLU A 71 14.63 -12.62 6.59
#